data_AF-A0A1H2UTT2-F1
#
_entry.id   AF-A0A1H2UTT2-F1
#
_cell.length_a   1.000
_cell.length_b   1.000
_cell.length_c   1.000
_cell.angle_alpha   90.00
_cell.angle_beta   90.00
_cell.angle_gamma   90.00
#
_symmetry.space_group_name_H-M   'P 1'
#
loop_
_entity.id
_entity.type
_entity.pdbx_description
1 polymer ?
#
loop_
_entity_poly.entity_id
_entity_poly.type
_entity_poly.pdbx_seq_one_letter_code
_entity_poly.pdbx_strand_id
1 'polypeptide(L)'
;MHVTSETGESWDRSMAAVDGNVVTVPLRESPGSGVYEVEYQVTPPGKAALTGSYRFTVDLPGPTPPWVWLAVLVGLAGLVLLAFRLARR
;
A
#
# COMPACT_ATOMS: atom_id res chain seq x y z
N MET A 1 17.73 8.54 -4.06
CA MET A 1 16.42 8.19 -4.61
C MET A 1 15.43 8.43 -3.50
N HIS A 2 14.42 9.23 -3.76
CA HIS A 2 13.40 9.63 -2.81
C HIS A 2 12.02 9.32 -3.39
N VAL A 3 11.11 8.87 -2.54
CA VAL A 3 9.72 8.62 -2.93
C VAL A 3 8.84 9.47 -2.05
N THR A 4 8.10 10.39 -2.65
CA THR A 4 7.31 11.38 -1.93
C THR A 4 5.85 11.28 -2.34
N SER A 5 4.93 11.38 -1.38
CA SER A 5 3.50 11.53 -1.65
C SER A 5 3.18 12.94 -2.17
N GLU A 6 1.98 13.12 -2.73
CA GLU A 6 1.46 14.45 -3.08
C GLU A 6 1.38 15.42 -1.89
N THR A 7 1.27 14.90 -0.66
CA THR A 7 1.28 15.69 0.57
C THR A 7 2.68 16.06 1.08
N GLY A 8 3.74 15.62 0.39
CA GLY A 8 5.13 15.89 0.76
C GLY A 8 5.74 14.90 1.76
N GLU A 9 5.05 13.80 2.07
CA GLU A 9 5.53 12.78 3.01
C GLU A 9 6.49 11.81 2.30
N SER A 10 7.68 11.60 2.87
CA SER A 10 8.67 10.65 2.35
C SER A 10 8.32 9.21 2.74
N TRP A 11 8.26 8.34 1.73
CA TRP A 11 7.88 6.94 1.83
C TRP A 11 9.08 5.97 1.71
N ASP A 12 10.28 6.48 1.42
CA ASP A 12 11.49 5.68 1.28
C ASP A 12 12.15 5.31 2.62
N ARG A 13 12.89 4.19 2.62
CA ARG A 13 13.91 3.90 3.64
C ARG A 13 15.27 4.38 3.14
N SER A 14 16.12 4.85 4.05
CA SER A 14 17.44 5.42 3.76
C SER A 14 18.48 4.42 3.22
N MET A 15 18.10 3.19 2.88
CA MET A 15 19.00 2.14 2.41
C MET A 15 18.60 1.73 0.99
N ALA A 16 19.54 1.74 0.05
CA ALA A 16 19.34 1.22 -1.31
C ALA A 16 20.21 -0.02 -1.51
N ALA A 17 19.66 -1.07 -2.10
CA ALA A 17 20.40 -2.22 -2.58
C ALA A 17 20.74 -2.01 -4.07
N VAL A 18 21.96 -2.39 -4.46
CA VAL A 18 22.41 -2.31 -5.86
C VAL A 18 22.79 -3.72 -6.30
N ASP A 19 22.16 -4.19 -7.37
CA ASP A 19 22.48 -5.46 -8.02
C ASP A 19 22.70 -5.20 -9.51
N GLY A 20 23.98 -5.19 -9.92
CA GLY A 20 24.37 -4.83 -11.28
C GLY A 20 23.88 -3.45 -11.71
N ASN A 21 22.88 -3.42 -12.61
CA ASN A 21 22.25 -2.20 -13.12
C ASN A 21 20.90 -1.88 -12.45
N VAL A 22 20.49 -2.64 -11.45
CA VAL A 22 19.24 -2.46 -10.72
C VAL A 22 19.51 -1.80 -9.37
N VAL A 23 18.81 -0.71 -9.10
CA VAL A 23 18.78 -0.07 -7.78
C VAL A 23 17.42 -0.33 -7.16
N THR A 24 17.40 -0.98 -6.00
CA THR A 24 16.17 -1.30 -5.25
C THR A 24 16.14 -0.51 -3.96
N VAL A 25 15.06 0.23 -3.73
CA VAL A 25 14.84 0.96 -2.47
C VAL A 25 13.63 0.32 -1.78
N PRO A 26 13.80 -0.29 -0.59
CA PRO A 26 12.69 -0.77 0.20
C PRO A 26 11.87 0.42 0.70
N LEU A 27 10.55 0.34 0.51
CA LEU A 27 9.61 1.34 1.00
C LEU A 27 9.18 1.02 2.44
N ARG A 28 8.64 2.01 3.14
CA ARG A 28 7.95 1.79 4.42
C ARG A 28 6.56 1.21 4.17
N GLU A 29 5.79 0.94 5.22
CA GLU A 29 4.35 0.70 5.04
C GLU A 29 3.73 1.90 4.30
N SER A 30 2.83 1.61 3.36
CA SER A 30 2.21 2.63 2.53
C SER A 30 1.43 3.63 3.39
N PRO A 31 1.60 4.96 3.19
CA PRO A 31 0.79 5.94 3.89
C PRO A 31 -0.66 5.97 3.40
N GLY A 32 -0.97 5.31 2.27
CA GLY A 32 -2.34 5.16 1.76
C GLY A 32 -2.42 5.07 0.23
N SER A 33 -3.65 5.05 -0.28
CA SER A 33 -3.88 5.27 -1.71
C SER A 33 -3.54 6.71 -2.08
N GLY A 34 -2.96 6.94 -3.26
CA GLY A 34 -2.59 8.28 -3.70
C GLY A 34 -1.61 8.31 -4.86
N VAL A 35 -1.24 9.52 -5.27
CA VAL A 35 -0.20 9.75 -6.28
C VAL A 35 1.14 9.95 -5.58
N TYR A 36 2.16 9.30 -6.11
CA TYR A 36 3.52 9.33 -5.60
C TYR A 36 4.50 9.71 -6.71
N GLU A 37 5.53 10.46 -6.34
CA GLU A 37 6.63 10.83 -7.21
C GLU A 37 7.93 10.20 -6.71
N VAL A 38 8.63 9.53 -7.60
CA VAL A 38 9.97 8.99 -7.40
C VAL A 38 10.95 9.95 -8.03
N GLU A 39 11.86 10.50 -7.25
CA GLU A 39 13.02 11.25 -7.75
C GLU A 39 14.28 10.43 -7.55
N TYR A 40 15.10 10.29 -8.59
CA TYR A 40 16.33 9.52 -8.50
C TYR A 40 17.53 10.28 -9.08
N GLN A 41 18.68 10.03 -8.47
CA GLN A 41 19.98 10.41 -8.95
C GLN A 41 20.89 9.19 -8.87
N VAL A 42 21.50 8.81 -9.98
CA VAL A 42 22.41 7.68 -10.10
C VAL A 42 23.73 8.18 -10.69
N THR A 43 24.84 7.88 -10.04
CA THR A 43 26.18 8.24 -10.55
C THR A 43 26.93 6.98 -10.94
N PRO A 44 26.96 6.60 -12.22
CA PRO A 44 27.73 5.45 -12.67
C PRO A 44 29.24 5.72 -12.54
N PRO A 45 30.09 4.70 -12.32
CA PRO A 45 31.53 4.86 -12.20
C PRO A 45 32.12 5.55 -13.44
N GLY A 46 32.87 6.64 -13.21
CA GLY A 46 33.55 7.38 -14.29
C GLY A 46 32.64 8.15 -15.24
N LYS A 47 31.35 8.30 -14.90
CA LYS A 47 30.36 9.03 -15.71
C LYS A 47 29.69 10.14 -14.89
N ALA A 48 29.06 11.07 -15.60
CA ALA A 48 28.23 12.09 -14.99
C ALA A 48 27.01 11.48 -14.28
N ALA A 49 26.51 12.18 -13.27
CA ALA A 49 25.27 11.80 -12.59
C ALA A 49 24.07 11.90 -13.55
N LEU A 50 23.19 10.91 -13.49
CA LEU A 50 21.92 10.83 -14.19
C LEU A 50 20.82 11.14 -13.19
N THR A 51 19.90 12.04 -13.54
CA THR A 51 18.74 12.39 -12.72
C THR A 51 17.45 12.13 -13.50
N GLY A 52 16.37 11.84 -12.77
CA GLY A 52 15.05 11.69 -13.37
C GLY A 52 13.95 11.66 -12.31
N SER A 53 12.71 11.83 -12.76
CA SER A 53 11.53 11.62 -11.93
C SER A 53 10.49 10.74 -12.62
N TYR A 54 9.68 10.05 -11.82
CA TYR A 54 8.61 9.18 -12.28
C TYR A 54 7.41 9.27 -11.35
N ARG A 55 6.21 9.38 -11.90
CA ARG A 55 4.96 9.43 -11.13
C ARG A 55 4.15 8.16 -11.30
N PHE A 56 3.61 7.66 -10.19
CA PHE A 56 2.73 6.49 -10.16
C PHE A 56 1.59 6.67 -9.16
N THR A 57 0.54 5.87 -9.32
CA THR A 57 -0.62 5.87 -8.43
C THR A 57 -0.67 4.54 -7.68
N VAL A 58 -0.91 4.60 -6.37
CA VAL A 58 -1.21 3.44 -5.53
C VAL A 58 -2.70 3.44 -5.24
N ASP A 59 -3.37 2.34 -5.56
CA ASP A 59 -4.78 2.12 -5.25
C ASP A 59 -4.91 0.96 -4.25
N LEU A 60 -5.03 1.30 -2.96
CA LEU A 60 -5.32 0.34 -1.90
C LEU A 60 -6.84 0.22 -1.71
N PRO A 61 -7.34 -0.99 -1.42
CA PRO A 61 -8.74 -1.18 -1.07
C PRO A 61 -9.09 -0.31 0.14
N GLY A 62 -10.14 0.50 -0.01
CA GLY A 62 -10.66 1.31 1.08
C GLY A 62 -11.18 0.46 2.25
N PRO A 63 -11.41 1.08 3.42
CA PRO A 63 -11.96 0.37 4.57
C PRO A 63 -13.32 -0.25 4.22
N THR A 64 -13.55 -1.48 4.70
CA THR A 64 -14.81 -2.18 4.51
C THR A 64 -15.97 -1.32 5.03
N PRO A 65 -17.00 -1.01 4.22
CA PRO A 65 -18.11 -0.18 4.64
C PRO A 65 -18.82 -0.74 5.90
N PRO A 66 -19.24 0.12 6.86
CA PRO A 66 -19.85 -0.34 8.11
C PRO A 66 -21.09 -1.24 7.94
N TRP A 67 -21.86 -1.02 6.87
CA TRP A 67 -23.05 -1.82 6.59
C TRP A 67 -22.73 -3.29 6.26
N VAL A 68 -21.54 -3.59 5.75
CA VAL A 68 -21.10 -4.98 5.50
C VAL A 68 -21.02 -5.74 6.82
N TRP A 69 -20.50 -5.10 7.87
CA TRP A 69 -20.47 -5.69 9.21
C TRP A 69 -21.87 -5.91 9.78
N LEU A 70 -22.81 -4.99 9.52
CA LEU A 70 -24.22 -5.19 9.89
C LEU A 70 -24.82 -6.41 9.17
N ALA A 71 -24.56 -6.57 7.88
CA ALA A 71 -25.03 -7.72 7.11
C ALA A 71 -24.46 -9.05 7.66
N VAL A 72 -23.16 -9.07 8.01
CA VAL A 72 -22.52 -10.23 8.64
C VAL A 72 -23.17 -10.56 9.99
N LEU A 73 -23.39 -9.55 10.85
CA LEU A 73 -24.03 -9.75 12.16
C LEU A 73 -25.46 -10.27 12.04
N VAL A 74 -26.25 -9.73 11.11
CA VAL A 74 -27.62 -10.21 10.84
C VAL A 74 -27.62 -11.64 10.31
N GLY A 75 -26.70 -11.97 9.40
CA GLY A 75 -26.53 -13.32 8.89
C GLY A 75 -26.18 -14.32 9.99
N LEU A 76 -25.23 -13.97 10.86
CA LEU A 76 -24.86 -14.79 12.03
C LEU A 76 -26.03 -14.97 13.00
N ALA A 77 -26.76 -13.90 13.33
CA ALA A 77 -27.93 -13.99 14.18
C ALA A 77 -29.03 -14.89 13.59
N GLY A 78 -29.26 -14.80 12.28
CA GLY A 78 -30.19 -15.68 11.56
C GLY A 78 -29.78 -17.15 11.64
N LEU A 79 -28.49 -17.44 11.45
CA LEU A 79 -27.92 -18.79 11.58
C LEU A 79 -28.09 -19.35 13.00
N VAL A 80 -27.81 -18.54 14.02
CA VAL A 80 -27.99 -18.91 15.43
C VAL A 80 -29.46 -19.20 15.73
N LEU A 81 -30.38 -18.35 15.27
CA LEU A 81 -31.82 -18.56 15.44
C LEU A 81 -32.30 -19.84 14.74
N LEU A 82 -31.77 -20.14 13.55
CA LEU A 82 -32.11 -21.35 12.80
C LEU A 82 -31.61 -22.60 13.54
N ALA A 83 -30.37 -22.59 14.00
CA ALA A 83 -29.79 -23.67 14.80
C ALA A 83 -30.56 -23.87 16.11
N PHE A 84 -30.91 -22.79 16.79
CA PHE A 84 -31.72 -22.83 18.01
C PHE A 84 -33.12 -23.41 17.78
N ARG A 85 -33.77 -23.05 16.66
CA ARG A 85 -35.07 -23.62 16.27
C ARG A 85 -34.97 -25.11 15.93
N LEU A 86 -33.89 -25.54 15.29
CA LEU A 86 -33.64 -26.94 14.98
C LEU A 86 -33.35 -27.74 16.26
N ALA A 87 -32.59 -27.19 17.21
CA ALA A 87 -32.28 -27.84 18.48
C ALA A 87 -33.46 -27.91 19.46
N ARG A 88 -34.49 -27.05 19.28
CA ARG A 88 -35.73 -27.05 20.08
C ARG A 88 -36.87 -27.87 19.48
N ARG A 89 -36.67 -28.49 18.31
CA ARG A 89 -37.60 -29.48 17.76
C ARG A 89 -37.19 -30.88 18.18
#